data_AF-A0A6A4KX55-F1
#
_entry.id   AF-A0A6A4KX55-F1
#
_cell.length_a   1.000
_cell.length_b   1.000
_cell.length_c   1.000
_cell.angle_alpha   90.00
_cell.angle_beta   90.00
_cell.angle_gamma   90.00
#
_symmetry.space_group_name_H-M   'P 1'
#
loop_
_entity.id
_entity.type
_entity.pdbx_description
1 polymer ?
#
loop_
_entity_poly.entity_id
_entity_poly.type
_entity_poly.pdbx_seq_one_letter_code
_entity_poly.pdbx_strand_id
1 'polypeptide(L)'
;MGFLLSWDLVEWIGVSDIPKNDTFGLEDKLVGKWLDAGWKAKNRFSNKPGMYDYPGTNGRCSYDLIPDTVAVHWLKRWDQWVHVLNFFNVTKELKHSKLYSVVLN
;
A
#
# COMPACT_ATOMS: atom_id res chain seq x y z
N MET A 1 1.57 4.64 4.30
CA MET A 1 2.28 3.51 3.68
C MET A 1 1.57 2.24 4.10
N GLY A 2 1.21 1.36 3.17
CA GLY A 2 0.53 0.10 3.46
C GLY A 2 1.43 -1.04 3.96
N PHE A 3 0.79 -2.16 4.28
CA PHE A 3 1.44 -3.41 4.64
C PHE A 3 0.56 -4.57 4.14
N LEU A 4 1.13 -5.77 4.12
CA LEU A 4 0.42 -7.01 3.79
C LEU A 4 0.59 -7.97 4.95
N LEU A 5 -0.48 -8.68 5.29
CA LEU A 5 -0.49 -9.72 6.32
C LEU A 5 -0.80 -11.05 5.65
N SER A 6 -0.13 -12.11 6.09
CA SER A 6 -0.51 -13.48 5.78
C SER A 6 -1.81 -13.84 6.52
N TRP A 7 -2.55 -14.81 5.99
CA TRP A 7 -3.87 -15.15 6.50
C TRP A 7 -3.86 -15.64 7.95
N ASP A 8 -2.82 -16.38 8.36
CA ASP A 8 -2.64 -16.83 9.74
C ASP A 8 -2.54 -15.66 10.75
N LEU A 9 -1.95 -14.54 10.35
CA LEU A 9 -1.92 -13.32 11.16
C LEU A 9 -3.31 -12.69 11.26
N VAL A 10 -4.08 -12.69 10.16
CA VAL A 10 -5.46 -12.18 10.13
C VAL A 10 -6.36 -13.03 11.03
N GLU A 11 -6.26 -14.35 10.95
CA GLU A 11 -7.00 -15.27 11.83
C GLU A 11 -6.65 -15.03 13.29
N TRP A 12 -5.35 -14.91 13.61
CA TRP A 12 -4.92 -14.60 14.96
C TRP A 12 -5.46 -13.25 15.44
N ILE A 13 -5.46 -12.21 14.61
CA ILE A 13 -6.04 -10.90 14.94
C ILE A 13 -7.53 -11.03 15.27
N GLY A 14 -8.26 -11.85 14.50
CA GLY A 14 -9.70 -12.05 14.67
C GLY A 14 -10.12 -12.77 15.96
N VAL A 15 -9.23 -13.55 16.56
CA VAL A 15 -9.54 -14.38 17.75
C VAL A 15 -8.79 -13.97 19.02
N SER A 16 -7.72 -13.18 18.92
CA SER A 16 -6.89 -12.81 20.06
C SER A 16 -7.50 -11.69 20.91
N ASP A 17 -7.37 -11.81 22.23
CA ASP A 17 -7.75 -10.74 23.16
C ASP A 17 -6.85 -9.49 23.05
N ILE A 18 -5.66 -9.60 22.44
CA ILE A 18 -4.73 -8.46 22.29
C ILE A 18 -5.34 -7.38 21.37
N PRO A 19 -5.65 -7.64 20.08
CA PRO A 19 -6.33 -6.65 19.24
C PRO A 19 -7.72 -6.30 19.73
N LYS A 20 -8.46 -7.29 20.25
CA LYS A 20 -9.83 -7.10 20.73
C LYS A 20 -9.94 -6.05 21.84
N ASN A 21 -8.93 -5.92 22.68
CA ASN A 21 -8.90 -4.96 23.79
C ASN A 21 -8.15 -3.66 23.48
N ASP A 22 -7.62 -3.49 22.26
CA ASP A 22 -6.74 -2.36 21.89
C ASP A 22 -7.06 -1.82 20.50
N THR A 23 -8.25 -1.23 20.32
CA THR A 23 -8.78 -0.82 19.00
C THR A 23 -8.72 0.69 18.72
N PHE A 24 -8.12 1.49 19.60
CA PHE A 24 -8.11 2.95 19.49
C PHE A 24 -6.72 3.48 19.11
N GLY A 25 -6.61 4.12 17.94
CA GLY A 25 -5.36 4.67 17.44
C GLY A 25 -5.26 4.66 15.92
N LEU A 26 -4.06 4.98 15.40
CA LEU A 26 -3.74 4.81 13.99
C LEU A 26 -3.58 3.32 13.68
N GLU A 27 -4.28 2.86 12.65
CA GLU A 27 -4.40 1.44 12.28
C GLU A 27 -3.04 0.77 12.05
N ASP A 28 -2.14 1.40 11.29
CA ASP A 28 -0.77 0.90 11.04
C ASP A 28 0.07 0.73 12.32
N LYS A 29 -0.06 1.66 13.26
CA LYS A 29 0.61 1.59 14.57
C LYS A 29 0.00 0.52 15.47
N LEU A 30 -1.32 0.38 15.46
CA LEU A 30 -2.02 -0.64 16.22
C LEU A 30 -1.62 -2.04 15.76
N VAL A 31 -1.65 -2.28 14.44
CA VAL A 31 -1.24 -3.58 13.89
C VAL A 31 0.20 -3.92 14.29
N GLY A 32 1.13 -2.97 14.19
CA GLY A 32 2.51 -3.18 14.66
C GLY A 32 2.57 -3.54 16.15
N LYS A 33 1.88 -2.78 17.00
CA LYS A 33 1.81 -3.00 18.45
C LYS A 33 1.23 -4.37 18.80
N TRP A 34 0.16 -4.79 18.15
CA TRP A 34 -0.45 -6.10 18.38
C TRP A 34 0.50 -7.23 18.03
N LEU A 35 1.13 -7.17 16.85
CA LEU A 35 2.03 -8.21 16.39
C LEU A 35 3.27 -8.33 17.29
N ASP A 36 3.76 -7.21 17.83
CA ASP A 36 4.86 -7.21 18.80
C ASP A 36 4.42 -7.83 20.14
N ALA A 37 3.28 -7.39 20.70
CA ALA A 37 2.75 -7.93 21.95
C ALA A 37 2.41 -9.43 21.87
N GLY A 38 1.92 -9.89 20.71
CA GLY A 38 1.60 -11.28 20.43
C GLY A 38 2.77 -12.15 19.95
N TRP A 39 3.97 -11.58 19.81
CA TRP A 39 5.16 -12.25 19.26
C TRP A 39 4.92 -12.90 17.88
N LYS A 40 4.16 -12.21 17.02
CA LYS A 40 3.71 -12.69 15.71
C LYS A 40 4.53 -12.17 14.53
N ALA A 41 5.30 -11.09 14.68
CA ALA A 41 6.09 -10.49 13.61
C ALA A 41 7.40 -11.26 13.24
N LYS A 42 7.47 -12.57 13.45
CA LYS A 42 8.72 -13.36 13.30
C LYS A 42 9.29 -13.37 11.88
N ASN A 43 8.42 -13.29 10.87
CA ASN A 43 8.79 -13.30 9.45
C ASN A 43 8.57 -11.92 8.80
N ARG A 44 8.72 -10.84 9.58
CA ARG A 44 8.54 -9.49 9.06
C ARG A 44 9.61 -9.17 8.01
N PHE A 45 9.17 -8.88 6.80
CA PHE A 45 10.01 -8.45 5.70
C PHE A 45 9.69 -7.02 5.29
N SER A 46 10.71 -6.26 4.89
CA SER A 46 10.57 -4.88 4.43
C SER A 46 11.39 -4.66 3.17
N ASN A 47 10.74 -4.67 2.01
CA ASN A 47 11.38 -4.47 0.72
C ASN A 47 11.46 -3.00 0.31
N LYS A 48 12.14 -2.12 1.06
CA LYS A 48 12.23 -0.71 0.65
C LYS A 48 13.27 -0.55 -0.49
N PRO A 49 12.97 0.11 -1.62
CA PRO A 49 11.73 0.84 -1.96
C PRO A 49 10.78 0.06 -2.91
N GLY A 50 9.88 -0.75 -2.38
CA GLY A 50 8.80 -1.40 -3.14
C GLY A 50 7.48 -0.62 -3.10
N MET A 51 7.30 0.23 -2.10
CA MET A 51 6.17 1.16 -2.04
C MET A 51 6.69 2.50 -1.54
N TYR A 52 6.20 3.60 -2.09
CA TYR A 52 6.72 4.93 -1.80
C TYR A 52 5.81 6.05 -2.33
N ASP A 53 6.10 7.30 -1.96
CA ASP A 53 5.38 8.50 -2.42
C ASP A 53 5.71 8.83 -3.88
N TYR A 54 4.74 9.40 -4.61
CA TYR A 54 4.90 9.78 -6.01
C TYR A 54 6.19 10.61 -6.27
N PRO A 55 6.88 10.39 -7.42
CA PRO A 55 8.12 11.10 -7.76
C PRO A 55 7.99 12.63 -7.70
N GLY A 56 9.02 13.30 -7.18
CA GLY A 56 9.06 14.76 -7.10
C GLY A 56 8.20 15.35 -5.98
N THR A 57 7.59 14.52 -5.12
CA THR A 57 7.03 15.01 -3.85
C THR A 57 8.16 15.31 -2.86
N ASN A 58 8.00 16.34 -2.00
CA ASN A 58 9.02 16.79 -1.03
C ASN A 58 9.28 15.80 0.13
N GLY A 59 8.88 14.53 0.00
CA GLY A 59 9.01 13.50 1.03
C GLY A 59 10.35 12.76 0.96
N ARG A 60 10.86 12.31 2.11
CA ARG A 60 12.02 11.38 2.18
C ARG A 60 11.75 10.01 1.56
N CYS A 61 10.49 9.70 1.33
CA CYS A 61 10.02 8.45 0.75
C CYS A 61 9.55 8.67 -0.70
N SER A 62 10.05 9.69 -1.40
CA SER A 62 9.75 9.97 -2.81
C SER A 62 10.83 9.34 -3.68
N TYR A 63 10.45 8.47 -4.60
CA TYR A 63 11.37 7.78 -5.52
C TYR A 63 10.80 7.75 -6.93
N ASP A 64 11.68 7.61 -7.92
CA ASP A 64 11.29 7.39 -9.32
C ASP A 64 10.60 6.03 -9.50
N LEU A 65 9.70 5.96 -10.49
CA LEU A 65 9.03 4.71 -10.85
C LEU A 65 10.03 3.72 -11.49
N ILE A 66 10.30 2.61 -10.80
CA ILE A 66 11.21 1.54 -11.23
C ILE A 66 10.46 0.23 -11.44
N PRO A 67 10.97 -0.73 -12.25
CA PRO A 67 10.28 -1.99 -12.52
C PRO A 67 9.80 -2.77 -11.28
N ASP A 68 10.54 -2.69 -10.16
CA ASP A 68 10.20 -3.37 -8.90
C ASP A 68 9.20 -2.61 -8.00
N THR A 69 8.60 -1.54 -8.52
CA THR A 69 7.58 -0.78 -7.81
C THR A 69 6.32 -1.61 -7.64
N VAL A 70 5.85 -1.74 -6.40
CA VAL A 70 4.65 -2.49 -6.03
C VAL A 70 3.46 -1.56 -5.80
N ALA A 71 3.67 -0.40 -5.19
CA ALA A 71 2.60 0.57 -4.95
C ALA A 71 3.11 2.02 -4.83
N VAL A 72 2.30 2.98 -5.29
CA VAL A 72 2.63 4.41 -5.22
C VAL A 72 1.60 5.13 -4.36
N HIS A 73 2.07 5.88 -3.36
CA HIS A 73 1.27 6.70 -2.47
C HIS A 73 1.24 8.17 -2.94
N TRP A 74 0.35 8.97 -2.37
CA TRP A 74 0.30 10.43 -2.58
C TRP A 74 -0.07 10.90 -4.00
N LEU A 75 -0.90 10.14 -4.70
CA LEU A 75 -1.51 10.52 -5.99
C LEU A 75 -2.66 11.51 -5.77
N LYS A 76 -2.35 12.80 -5.61
CA LYS A 76 -3.31 13.88 -5.31
C LYS A 76 -3.85 14.58 -6.56
N ARG A 77 -3.26 14.36 -7.74
CA ARG A 77 -3.64 14.99 -9.01
C ARG A 77 -3.93 13.96 -10.10
N TRP A 78 -4.77 14.32 -11.07
CA TRP A 78 -5.17 13.43 -12.16
C TRP A 78 -4.01 12.99 -13.06
N ASP A 79 -3.07 13.88 -13.35
CA ASP A 79 -1.88 13.56 -14.14
C ASP A 79 -0.97 12.54 -13.43
N GLN A 80 -0.88 12.60 -12.10
CA GLN A 80 -0.14 11.60 -11.30
C GLN A 80 -0.81 10.22 -11.40
N TRP A 81 -2.15 10.18 -11.33
CA TRP A 81 -2.92 8.95 -11.52
C TRP A 81 -2.69 8.36 -12.92
N VAL A 82 -2.83 9.16 -13.98
CA VAL A 82 -2.62 8.71 -15.36
C VAL A 82 -1.20 8.17 -15.54
N HIS A 83 -0.20 8.89 -15.03
CA HIS A 83 1.20 8.46 -15.11
C HIS A 83 1.43 7.09 -14.44
N VAL A 84 0.94 6.92 -13.20
CA VAL A 84 1.12 5.65 -12.47
C VAL A 84 0.32 4.50 -13.08
N LEU A 85 -0.91 4.74 -13.54
CA LEU A 85 -1.72 3.72 -14.21
C LEU A 85 -1.07 3.25 -15.53
N ASN A 86 -0.46 4.18 -16.28
CA ASN A 86 0.30 3.84 -17.47
C ASN A 86 1.57 3.05 -17.13
N PHE A 87 2.29 3.46 -16.07
CA PHE A 87 3.48 2.74 -15.60
C PHE A 87 3.17 1.28 -15.25
N PHE A 88 2.11 1.03 -14.48
CA PHE A 88 1.69 -0.34 -14.14
C PHE A 88 1.03 -1.09 -15.30
N ASN A 89 0.82 -0.44 -16.45
CA ASN A 89 0.19 -1.01 -17.64
C ASN A 89 -1.20 -1.62 -17.38
N VAL A 90 -1.90 -1.17 -16.33
CA VAL A 90 -3.19 -1.76 -15.88
C VAL A 90 -4.36 -1.39 -16.78
N THR A 91 -4.21 -0.37 -17.63
CA THR A 91 -5.27 0.13 -18.52
C THR A 91 -5.21 -0.45 -19.93
N LYS A 92 -4.11 -1.13 -20.31
CA LYS A 92 -3.87 -1.57 -21.70
C LYS A 92 -4.88 -2.60 -22.21
N GLU A 93 -5.47 -3.38 -21.30
CA GLU A 93 -6.45 -4.42 -21.64
C GLU A 93 -7.90 -4.02 -21.31
N LEU A 94 -8.11 -2.85 -20.70
CA LEU A 94 -9.44 -2.44 -20.28
C LEU A 94 -10.22 -1.81 -21.43
N LYS A 95 -11.36 -2.42 -21.78
CA LYS A 95 -12.28 -1.86 -22.79
C LYS A 95 -12.91 -0.56 -22.28
N HIS A 96 -12.82 0.49 -23.10
CA HIS A 96 -13.43 1.79 -22.82
C HIS A 96 -14.89 1.65 -22.34
N SER A 97 -15.22 2.35 -21.25
CA SER A 97 -16.57 2.35 -20.67
C SER A 97 -17.01 3.77 -20.34
N LYS A 98 -18.31 3.97 -20.07
CA LYS A 98 -18.82 5.29 -19.64
C LYS A 98 -18.25 5.75 -18.28
N LEU A 99 -17.56 4.88 -17.55
CA LEU A 99 -17.04 5.15 -16.21
C LEU A 99 -15.62 5.73 -16.22
N TYR A 100 -14.88 5.66 -17.33
CA TYR A 100 -13.56 6.29 -17.47
C TYR A 100 -13.20 6.50 -18.95
N SER A 101 -12.52 7.60 -19.26
CA SER A 101 -11.94 7.87 -20.58
C SER A 101 -10.43 7.97 -20.45
N VAL A 102 -9.70 7.12 -21.17
CA VAL A 102 -8.24 7.23 -21.31
C VAL A 102 -7.99 7.90 -22.65
N VAL A 103 -7.79 9.22 -22.64
CA VAL A 103 -7.27 9.93 -23.82
C VAL A 103 -5.75 9.90 -23.72
N LEU A 104 -5.12 9.03 -24.49
CA LEU A 104 -3.67 9.05 -24.69
C LEU A 104 -3.39 10.03 -25.84
N ASN A 105 -2.69 11.12 -25.55
CA ASN A 105 -2.11 12.02 -26.56
C ASN A 105 -0.75 11.50 -27.00
#